data_AF-K5W8V4-F1
#
_entry.id   AF-K5W8V4-F1
#
_cell.length_a   1.000
_cell.length_b   1.000
_cell.length_c   1.000
_cell.angle_alpha   90.00
_cell.angle_beta   90.00
_cell.angle_gamma   90.00
#
_symmetry.space_group_name_H-M   'P 1'
#
loop_
_entity.id
_entity.type
_entity.pdbx_description
1 polymer ?
#
loop_
_entity_poly.entity_id
_entity_poly.type
_entity_poly.pdbx_seq_one_letter_code
_entity_poly.pdbx_strand_id
1 'polypeptide(L)'
;SATTTVTVSYDQMYDNASGSLTTVACSDGPNGLLTKNLGPDFGNLPHFPNIGGAAAIAGWNDPNCGTCWQLTYNGTSINVLAIDHAQSGFNIALGAMNALTNNEATFLGRINAQAQQVDDSVCGL
;
A
#
# COMPACT_ATOMS: atom_id res chain seq x y z
N SER A 1 1.96 13.98 11.66
CA SER A 1 2.30 12.54 11.67
C SER A 1 3.76 12.33 12.00
N ALA A 2 4.07 11.31 12.80
CA ALA A 2 5.45 10.91 13.11
C ALA A 2 6.02 10.01 12.00
N THR A 3 7.33 10.07 11.80
CA THR A 3 8.05 9.21 10.85
C THR A 3 8.69 8.05 11.61
N THR A 4 8.57 6.83 11.08
CA THR A 4 9.15 5.61 11.68
C THR A 4 9.92 4.79 10.66
N THR A 5 11.01 4.15 11.08
CA THR A 5 11.71 3.18 10.24
C THR A 5 10.92 1.88 10.23
N VAL A 6 10.54 1.41 9.03
CA VAL A 6 9.80 0.16 8.82
C VAL A 6 10.48 -0.68 7.75
N THR A 7 10.17 -1.97 7.74
CA THR A 7 10.59 -2.85 6.65
C THR A 7 9.63 -2.77 5.46
N VAL A 8 10.15 -2.75 4.23
CA VAL A 8 9.35 -2.72 3.01
C VAL A 8 9.86 -3.81 2.05
N SER A 9 8.96 -4.65 1.59
CA SER A 9 9.19 -5.64 0.51
C SER A 9 8.12 -5.50 -0.57
N TYR A 10 8.18 -6.33 -1.60
CA TYR A 10 7.18 -6.37 -2.66
C TYR A 10 6.35 -7.66 -2.67
N ASP A 11 5.15 -7.57 -3.23
CA ASP A 11 4.31 -8.70 -3.63
C ASP A 11 3.67 -8.40 -4.98
N GLN A 12 3.87 -9.30 -5.95
CA GLN A 12 3.40 -9.13 -7.32
C GLN A 12 1.88 -9.25 -7.47
N MET A 13 1.16 -9.74 -6.45
CA MET A 13 -0.30 -9.74 -6.48
C MET A 13 -0.86 -8.32 -6.62
N TYR A 14 -0.19 -7.32 -6.03
CA TYR A 14 -0.62 -5.93 -6.04
C TYR A 14 -0.31 -5.22 -7.37
N ASP A 15 0.51 -5.82 -8.25
CA ASP A 15 0.73 -5.31 -9.62
C ASP A 15 -0.42 -5.72 -10.57
N ASN A 16 -1.28 -6.66 -10.19
CA ASN A 16 -2.35 -7.15 -11.04
C ASN A 16 -3.56 -6.20 -10.99
N ALA A 17 -3.74 -5.38 -12.04
CA ALA A 17 -4.88 -4.47 -12.16
C ALA A 17 -6.24 -5.18 -12.10
N SER A 18 -6.33 -6.45 -12.53
CA SER A 18 -7.54 -7.28 -12.44
C SER A 18 -7.66 -8.05 -11.12
N GLY A 19 -6.79 -7.79 -10.14
CA GLY A 19 -6.88 -8.38 -8.81
C GLY A 19 -8.11 -7.85 -8.08
N SER A 20 -8.92 -8.74 -7.51
CA SER A 20 -10.18 -8.35 -6.84
C SER A 20 -9.94 -7.77 -5.45
N LEU A 21 -10.63 -6.68 -5.09
CA LEU A 21 -10.64 -6.14 -3.72
C LEU A 21 -11.27 -7.10 -2.71
N THR A 22 -12.02 -8.12 -3.15
CA THR A 22 -12.59 -9.12 -2.23
C THR A 22 -11.54 -10.07 -1.63
N THR A 23 -10.30 -10.06 -2.12
CA THR A 23 -9.23 -10.96 -1.66
C THR A 23 -8.32 -10.35 -0.60
N VAL A 24 -8.50 -9.05 -0.29
CA VAL A 24 -7.67 -8.31 0.68
C VAL A 24 -8.49 -7.92 1.91
N ALA A 25 -7.78 -7.58 3.00
CA ALA A 25 -8.41 -7.18 4.25
C ALA A 25 -9.33 -5.94 4.10
N CYS A 26 -9.00 -5.00 3.23
CA CYS A 26 -9.80 -3.80 3.00
C CYS A 26 -10.86 -3.96 1.92
N SER A 27 -11.52 -5.11 1.90
CA SER A 27 -12.57 -5.45 0.96
C SER A 27 -13.84 -4.61 1.19
N ASP A 28 -14.80 -5.13 1.95
CA ASP A 28 -16.09 -4.52 2.26
C ASP A 28 -16.20 -4.11 3.74
N GLY A 29 -17.42 -3.85 4.21
CA GLY A 29 -17.69 -3.29 5.53
C GLY A 29 -17.54 -1.76 5.59
N PRO A 30 -17.90 -1.12 6.72
CA PRO A 30 -17.88 0.34 6.86
C PRO A 30 -16.57 1.05 6.47
N ASN A 31 -15.42 0.39 6.65
CA ASN A 31 -14.09 0.91 6.32
C ASN A 31 -13.51 0.33 5.02
N GLY A 32 -14.19 -0.63 4.39
CA GLY A 32 -13.74 -1.30 3.17
C GLY A 32 -13.73 -0.40 1.94
N LEU A 33 -12.84 -0.69 1.00
CA LEU A 33 -12.67 0.07 -0.24
C LEU A 33 -13.81 -0.13 -1.23
N LEU A 34 -14.48 -1.29 -1.19
CA LEU A 34 -15.70 -1.55 -1.97
C LEU A 34 -16.84 -0.62 -1.55
N THR A 35 -16.94 -0.32 -0.25
CA THR A 35 -17.96 0.58 0.32
C THR A 35 -17.73 2.04 -0.08
N LYS A 36 -16.49 2.40 -0.44
CA LYS A 36 -16.11 3.72 -0.97
C LYS A 36 -16.43 3.90 -2.46
N ASN A 37 -17.09 2.93 -3.11
CA ASN A 37 -17.48 2.95 -4.53
C ASN A 37 -16.29 3.16 -5.50
N LEU A 38 -15.12 2.64 -5.15
CA LEU A 38 -13.91 2.77 -5.98
C LEU A 38 -13.87 1.77 -7.14
N GLY A 39 -14.78 0.80 -7.21
CA GLY A 39 -14.77 -0.31 -8.18
C GLY A 39 -14.35 -1.63 -7.54
N PRO A 40 -14.49 -2.78 -8.23
CA PRO A 40 -14.23 -4.10 -7.65
C PRO A 40 -12.75 -4.51 -7.65
N ASP A 41 -11.91 -3.92 -8.49
CA ASP A 41 -10.56 -4.40 -8.75
C ASP A 41 -9.47 -3.42 -8.30
N PHE A 42 -8.25 -3.91 -8.08
CA PHE A 42 -7.08 -3.12 -7.69
C PHE A 42 -6.81 -1.99 -8.67
N GLY A 43 -6.98 -2.23 -9.97
CA GLY A 43 -6.79 -1.23 -11.01
C GLY A 43 -7.82 -0.10 -11.00
N ASN A 44 -8.92 -0.22 -10.25
CA ASN A 44 -9.87 0.88 -10.08
C ASN A 44 -9.48 1.85 -8.95
N LEU A 45 -8.52 1.46 -8.10
CA LEU A 45 -8.07 2.32 -7.01
C LEU A 45 -7.33 3.55 -7.54
N PRO A 46 -7.57 4.75 -6.95
CA PRO A 46 -7.04 6.01 -7.46
C PRO A 46 -5.51 6.13 -7.41
N HIS A 47 -4.85 5.27 -6.62
CA HIS A 47 -3.39 5.25 -6.49
C HIS A 47 -2.72 4.01 -7.08
N PHE A 48 -3.43 3.18 -7.84
CA PHE A 48 -2.81 2.06 -8.54
C PHE A 48 -1.73 2.56 -9.54
N PRO A 49 -0.54 1.93 -9.63
CA PRO A 49 -0.12 0.68 -8.97
C PRO A 49 0.55 0.85 -7.61
N ASN A 50 0.57 2.04 -7.01
CA ASN A 50 1.16 2.29 -5.70
C ASN A 50 0.21 1.89 -4.56
N ILE A 51 -0.06 0.59 -4.47
CA ILE A 51 -0.91 -0.05 -3.47
C ILE A 51 -0.13 -1.15 -2.74
N GLY A 52 -0.61 -1.56 -1.58
CA GLY A 52 -0.04 -2.69 -0.86
C GLY A 52 -0.65 -2.97 0.51
N GLY A 53 -0.11 -3.99 1.17
CA GLY A 53 -0.39 -4.29 2.56
C GLY A 53 0.43 -3.46 3.53
N ALA A 54 -0.15 -3.12 4.68
CA ALA A 54 0.49 -2.38 5.76
C ALA A 54 0.21 -3.02 7.12
N ALA A 55 1.19 -3.02 8.02
CA ALA A 55 1.03 -3.52 9.39
C ALA A 55 0.07 -2.70 10.25
N ALA A 56 -0.27 -1.48 9.81
CA ALA A 56 -1.31 -0.66 10.43
C ALA A 56 -2.71 -1.28 10.28
N ILE A 57 -2.94 -2.08 9.23
CA ILE A 57 -4.21 -2.79 9.01
C ILE A 57 -4.12 -4.11 9.76
N ALA A 58 -4.90 -4.30 10.82
CA ALA A 58 -4.86 -5.55 11.60
C ALA A 58 -5.66 -6.69 10.94
N GLY A 59 -6.59 -6.37 10.04
CA GLY A 59 -7.42 -7.36 9.36
C GLY A 59 -8.63 -6.74 8.67
N TRP A 60 -9.67 -7.55 8.48
CA TRP A 60 -10.88 -7.14 7.77
C TRP A 60 -11.56 -5.92 8.39
N ASN A 61 -11.97 -4.97 7.56
CA ASN A 61 -12.70 -3.75 7.96
C ASN A 61 -11.96 -2.89 9.02
N ASP A 62 -10.64 -2.94 9.06
CA ASP A 62 -9.82 -2.10 9.94
C ASP A 62 -9.99 -0.61 9.61
N PRO A 63 -10.03 0.30 10.61
CA PRO A 63 -10.14 1.74 10.36
C PRO A 63 -8.96 2.33 9.55
N ASN A 64 -7.82 1.65 9.46
CA ASN A 64 -6.69 2.08 8.65
C ASN A 64 -6.82 1.68 7.17
N CYS A 65 -7.93 1.05 6.77
CA CYS A 65 -8.18 0.70 5.38
C CYS A 65 -8.32 1.94 4.49
N GLY A 66 -7.46 2.00 3.47
CA GLY A 66 -7.35 3.14 2.56
C GLY A 66 -6.51 4.29 3.11
N THR A 67 -5.77 4.10 4.19
CA THR A 67 -4.84 5.15 4.64
C THR A 67 -3.68 5.35 3.65
N CYS A 68 -3.22 6.60 3.51
CA CYS A 68 -2.09 6.93 2.64
C CYS A 68 -0.77 7.04 3.41
N TRP A 69 0.29 6.42 2.87
CA TRP A 69 1.60 6.37 3.51
C TRP A 69 2.71 6.82 2.57
N GLN A 70 3.48 7.83 2.97
CA GLN A 70 4.72 8.18 2.31
C GLN A 70 5.83 7.26 2.78
N LEU A 71 6.49 6.57 1.84
CA LEU A 71 7.66 5.74 2.07
C LEU A 71 8.88 6.41 1.44
N THR A 72 9.96 6.59 2.22
CA THR A 72 11.20 7.23 1.78
C THR A 72 12.40 6.32 1.96
N TYR A 73 13.17 6.11 0.90
CA TYR A 73 14.39 5.32 0.89
C TYR A 73 15.48 6.02 0.06
N ASN A 74 16.67 6.21 0.63
CA ASN A 74 17.81 6.87 -0.03
C ASN A 74 17.47 8.19 -0.74
N GLY A 75 16.55 8.99 -0.17
CA GLY A 75 16.11 10.28 -0.72
C GLY A 75 14.97 10.19 -1.73
N THR A 76 14.61 9.01 -2.21
CA THR A 76 13.43 8.78 -3.05
C THR A 76 12.20 8.58 -2.18
N SER A 77 11.09 9.21 -2.53
CA SER A 77 9.81 9.02 -1.83
C SER A 77 8.69 8.62 -2.78
N ILE A 78 7.83 7.71 -2.33
CA ILE A 78 6.57 7.36 -2.99
C ILE A 78 5.44 7.45 -1.96
N ASN A 79 4.21 7.62 -2.42
CA ASN A 79 3.03 7.43 -1.58
C ASN A 79 2.41 6.07 -1.93
N VAL A 80 1.89 5.36 -0.92
CA VAL A 80 1.30 4.04 -1.06
C VAL A 80 -0.05 4.04 -0.37
N LEU A 81 -1.07 3.59 -1.10
CA LEU A 81 -2.41 3.35 -0.56
C LEU A 81 -2.45 1.98 0.13
N ALA A 82 -2.76 1.95 1.42
CA ALA A 82 -2.84 0.73 2.20
C ALA A 82 -4.19 0.01 1.98
N ILE A 83 -4.15 -1.20 1.42
CA ILE A 83 -5.34 -1.95 0.99
C ILE A 83 -5.46 -3.32 1.65
N ASP A 84 -4.43 -3.75 2.39
CA ASP A 84 -4.36 -5.10 2.92
C ASP A 84 -3.54 -5.16 4.22
N HIS A 85 -3.61 -6.28 4.92
CA HIS A 85 -2.75 -6.55 6.05
C HIS A 85 -1.32 -6.92 5.59
N ALA A 86 -0.31 -6.43 6.31
CA ALA A 86 1.03 -7.00 6.28
C ALA A 86 1.49 -7.35 7.70
N GLN A 87 2.14 -8.50 7.88
CA GLN A 87 2.60 -8.94 9.21
C GLN A 87 3.56 -7.94 9.87
N SER A 88 4.37 -7.24 9.06
CA SER A 88 5.31 -6.21 9.53
C SER A 88 5.60 -5.21 8.40
N GLY A 89 5.66 -3.93 8.75
CA GLY A 89 5.95 -2.86 7.80
C GLY A 89 4.99 -2.87 6.61
N PHE A 90 5.53 -2.97 5.40
CA PHE A 90 4.76 -2.93 4.15
C PHE A 90 5.17 -4.04 3.16
N ASN A 91 4.18 -4.57 2.45
CA ASN A 91 4.34 -5.36 1.22
C ASN A 91 3.63 -4.59 0.10
N ILE A 92 4.37 -4.04 -0.86
CA ILE A 92 3.81 -3.17 -1.92
C ILE A 92 3.92 -3.81 -3.29
N ALA A 93 3.23 -3.27 -4.30
CA ALA A 93 3.43 -3.70 -5.68
C ALA A 93 4.92 -3.63 -6.08
N LEU A 94 5.40 -4.57 -6.90
CA LEU A 94 6.79 -4.56 -7.39
C LEU A 94 7.10 -3.27 -8.17
N GLY A 95 6.14 -2.78 -8.96
CA GLY A 95 6.25 -1.48 -9.63
C GLY A 95 6.47 -0.32 -8.65
N ALA A 96 5.75 -0.32 -7.53
CA ALA A 96 5.90 0.68 -6.48
C ALA A 96 7.26 0.56 -5.78
N MET A 97 7.70 -0.65 -5.45
CA MET A 97 9.03 -0.84 -4.85
C MET A 97 10.15 -0.44 -5.80
N ASN A 98 10.03 -0.70 -7.10
CA ASN A 98 10.98 -0.23 -8.10
C ASN A 98 11.03 1.30 -8.19
N ALA A 99 9.88 1.97 -8.10
CA ALA A 99 9.85 3.43 -8.04
C ALA A 99 10.58 3.97 -6.79
N LEU A 100 10.47 3.28 -5.65
CA LEU A 100 11.15 3.63 -4.41
C LEU A 100 12.66 3.34 -4.44
N THR A 101 13.09 2.26 -5.11
CA THR A 101 14.47 1.76 -5.07
C THR A 101 15.25 1.99 -6.36
N ASN A 102 14.77 2.85 -7.26
CA ASN A 102 15.40 3.11 -8.56
C ASN A 102 15.60 1.83 -9.40
N ASN A 103 14.54 1.02 -9.52
CA ASN A 103 14.48 -0.25 -10.25
C ASN A 103 15.32 -1.42 -9.67
N GLU A 104 15.68 -1.36 -8.39
CA GLU A 104 16.47 -2.41 -7.73
C GLU A 104 15.62 -3.35 -6.84
N ALA A 105 14.29 -3.33 -6.94
CA ALA A 105 13.43 -4.04 -5.98
C ALA A 105 13.70 -5.54 -5.91
N THR A 106 13.83 -6.22 -7.05
CA THR A 106 14.13 -7.67 -7.10
C THR A 106 15.51 -8.00 -6.53
N PHE A 107 16.50 -7.13 -6.75
CA PHE A 107 17.86 -7.33 -6.22
C PHE A 107 17.92 -7.15 -4.71
N LEU A 108 17.26 -6.10 -4.19
CA LEU A 108 17.24 -5.79 -2.77
C LEU A 108 16.33 -6.74 -1.99
N GLY A 109 15.20 -7.14 -2.57
CA GLY A 109 14.15 -7.99 -1.99
C GLY A 109 13.35 -7.32 -0.87
N ARG A 110 14.05 -6.71 0.09
CA ARG A 110 13.51 -6.00 1.25
C ARG A 110 14.46 -4.88 1.66
N ILE A 111 13.89 -3.73 2.05
CA ILE A 111 14.63 -2.57 2.55
C ILE A 111 14.10 -2.14 3.92
N ASN A 112 14.84 -1.23 4.56
CA ASN A 112 14.32 -0.41 5.65
C ASN A 112 14.09 1.00 5.13
N ALA A 113 12.85 1.48 5.17
CA ALA A 113 12.44 2.80 4.69
C ALA A 113 11.86 3.62 5.85
N GLN A 114 11.85 4.94 5.69
CA GLN A 114 11.07 5.81 6.56
C GLN A 114 9.61 5.82 6.09
N ALA A 115 8.68 5.61 7.01
CA ALA A 115 7.24 5.66 6.73
C ALA A 115 6.59 6.80 7.51
N GLN A 116 5.70 7.54 6.85
CA GLN A 116 4.88 8.57 7.46
C GLN A 116 3.46 8.48 6.90
N GLN A 117 2.47 8.34 7.78
CA GLN A 117 1.08 8.48 7.37
C GLN A 117 0.81 9.92 6.95
N VAL A 118 0.24 10.11 5.77
CA VAL A 118 -0.16 11.42 5.23
C VAL A 118 -1.68 11.46 5.07
N ASP A 119 -2.21 12.60 4.63
CA ASP A 119 -3.65 12.72 4.36
C ASP A 119 -4.06 11.73 3.26
N ASP A 120 -5.23 11.11 3.41
CA ASP A 120 -5.73 10.11 2.46
C ASP A 120 -5.95 10.71 1.06
N SER A 121 -6.18 12.03 0.98
CA SER A 121 -6.32 12.76 -0.27
C SER A 121 -5.05 12.72 -1.12
N VAL A 122 -3.87 12.50 -0.51
CA VAL A 122 -2.59 12.35 -1.22
C VAL A 122 -2.58 11.08 -2.07
N CYS A 123 -3.33 10.05 -1.66
CA CYS A 123 -3.56 8.83 -2.43
C CYS A 123 -4.91 8.87 -3.18
N GLY A 124 -5.64 9.99 -3.14
CA GLY A 124 -6.88 10.20 -3.90
C GLY A 124 -8.16 9.71 -3.22
N LEU A 125 -8.18 9.57 -1.88
CA LEU A 125 -9.38 9.24 -1.10
C LEU A 125 -9.90 10.41 -0.26
#